data_AF-A0A0V1HP06-F1
#
_entry.id   AF-A0A0V1HP06-F1
#
_cell.length_a   1.000
_cell.length_b   1.000
_cell.length_c   1.000
_cell.angle_alpha   90.00
_cell.angle_beta   90.00
_cell.angle_gamma   90.00
#
_symmetry.space_group_name_H-M   'P 1'
#
loop_
_entity.id
_entity.type
_entity.pdbx_description
1 polymer ?
#
loop_
_entity_poly.entity_id
_entity_poly.type
_entity_poly.pdbx_seq_one_letter_code
_entity_poly.pdbx_strand_id
1 'polypeptide(L)'
;MVILCRLANLHGFCGFCRTGQKLSTYRRALFYVPANQERKLRKIPQLVADSIVLDCEDGVAEVSKNEARNNVIAFLQSGKPSSVNCELAWRVNSLQSGLLEEDLKAVAEAKVELETILLPKVNSINDLKEFSVLFRNYFQYVKKSIMLLIYVESAQSLLNMAKIVNAAFNLSTFCPVYLDGVVFGSDDYCADIGIQRSEDAMELIYARQRFVSVCKAFKLQAVDMVYNDYKNLNGLAAHCHEAKGLGFTGKQVIHPDQIKIVQDSFMPTAEELERAKEIVEEFEKQKTSGIGAFTFHTSMIDMPLVLQAMRTAQLSVESSHVSKWNSPLQLQYNVDAMQFLYLLSFHHLRVIKSKQEKDCVLSIFKNVINVGSLPCFTGSPDEDAREWLRQVEEEKVLYAWSDEYELRIVSVVAWMARIERRKQKIRARYIGCIYGKL
;
A
#
# COMPACT_ATOMS: atom_id res chain seq x y z
N MET A 1 -6.06 8.84 -22.38
CA MET A 1 -6.26 8.79 -20.91
C MET A 1 -7.43 7.91 -20.46
N VAL A 2 -8.67 8.16 -20.89
CA VAL A 2 -9.84 7.34 -20.48
C VAL A 2 -9.71 5.87 -20.94
N ILE A 3 -9.11 5.64 -22.11
CA ILE A 3 -8.83 4.30 -22.66
C ILE A 3 -7.78 3.57 -21.79
N LEU A 4 -6.63 4.18 -21.49
CA LEU A 4 -5.60 3.61 -20.61
C LEU A 4 -6.13 3.26 -19.20
N CYS A 5 -6.97 4.13 -18.62
CA CYS A 5 -7.57 3.89 -17.31
C CYS A 5 -8.63 2.78 -17.32
N ARG A 6 -9.31 2.56 -18.47
CA ARG A 6 -10.22 1.43 -18.67
C ARG A 6 -9.46 0.12 -18.95
N LEU A 7 -8.34 0.17 -19.66
CA LEU A 7 -7.48 -0.99 -19.96
C LEU A 7 -6.81 -1.57 -18.71
N ALA A 8 -6.33 -0.72 -17.78
CA ALA A 8 -5.79 -1.17 -16.50
C ALA A 8 -6.84 -1.88 -15.62
N ASN A 9 -8.12 -1.46 -15.71
CA ASN A 9 -9.22 -2.02 -14.91
C ASN A 9 -9.87 -3.27 -15.55
N LEU A 10 -9.95 -3.36 -16.89
CA LEU A 10 -10.62 -4.45 -17.62
C LEU A 10 -9.90 -5.80 -17.49
N HIS A 11 -8.58 -5.80 -17.28
CA HIS A 11 -7.79 -7.02 -17.22
C HIS A 11 -7.47 -7.50 -15.79
N GLY A 12 -8.08 -6.91 -14.74
CA GLY A 12 -7.76 -7.29 -13.36
C GLY A 12 -6.32 -6.92 -12.93
N PHE A 13 -5.60 -6.16 -13.77
CA PHE A 13 -4.26 -5.64 -13.48
C PHE A 13 -4.31 -4.29 -12.76
N CYS A 14 -5.19 -4.19 -11.76
CA CYS A 14 -4.88 -3.36 -10.60
C CYS A 14 -3.74 -4.09 -9.88
N GLY A 15 -2.50 -3.91 -10.38
CA GLY A 15 -1.32 -4.66 -9.95
C GLY A 15 -0.98 -4.50 -8.46
N PHE A 16 -1.72 -3.63 -7.76
CA PHE A 16 -1.47 -3.21 -6.40
C PHE A 16 -2.51 -3.63 -5.36
N CYS A 17 -3.42 -4.57 -5.65
CA CYS A 17 -4.34 -4.95 -4.57
C CYS A 17 -4.87 -6.37 -4.55
N ARG A 18 -4.57 -7.11 -3.47
CA ARG A 18 -5.38 -8.23 -2.99
C ARG A 18 -6.46 -7.80 -1.97
N THR A 19 -6.45 -6.55 -1.50
CA THR A 19 -7.40 -5.98 -0.52
C THR A 19 -8.44 -5.03 -1.11
N GLY A 20 -8.59 -4.91 -2.44
CA GLY A 20 -9.45 -3.90 -3.06
C GLY A 20 -9.08 -2.41 -2.81
N GLN A 21 -8.07 -2.12 -1.98
CA GLN A 21 -7.46 -0.81 -1.81
C GLN A 21 -6.42 -0.50 -2.89
N LYS A 22 -6.83 0.29 -3.88
CA LYS A 22 -5.94 1.06 -4.76
C LYS A 22 -4.83 1.70 -3.91
N LEU A 23 -3.55 1.64 -4.31
CA LEU A 23 -2.51 2.50 -3.73
C LEU A 23 -3.03 3.93 -3.84
N SER A 24 -3.47 4.52 -2.72
CA SER A 24 -4.18 5.80 -2.75
C SER A 24 -3.21 6.98 -2.77
N THR A 25 -1.96 6.75 -2.38
CA THR A 25 -1.03 7.82 -1.99
C THR A 25 0.29 7.68 -2.74
N TYR A 26 0.59 8.66 -3.60
CA TYR A 26 1.94 8.80 -4.17
C TYR A 26 2.90 9.33 -3.12
N ARG A 27 4.15 8.91 -3.20
CA ARG A 27 5.19 9.27 -2.25
C ARG A 27 6.54 9.45 -2.95
N ARG A 28 6.56 10.22 -4.05
CA ARG A 28 7.82 10.46 -4.80
C ARG A 28 8.80 11.23 -3.93
N ALA A 29 8.31 12.25 -3.23
CA ALA A 29 9.05 13.00 -2.24
C ALA A 29 8.41 12.83 -0.85
N LEU A 30 9.14 12.23 0.09
CA LEU A 30 8.82 12.26 1.53
C LEU A 30 9.59 13.43 2.15
N PHE A 31 8.93 14.56 2.38
CA PHE A 31 9.58 15.76 2.89
C PHE A 31 9.52 15.87 4.42
N TYR A 32 10.68 15.87 5.08
CA TYR A 32 10.77 15.91 6.54
C TYR A 32 10.74 17.34 7.06
N VAL A 33 9.89 17.57 8.06
CA VAL A 33 9.77 18.83 8.77
C VAL A 33 9.95 18.58 10.26
N PRO A 34 11.08 19.01 10.87
CA PRO A 34 11.30 18.93 12.30
C PRO A 34 10.16 19.62 13.07
N ALA A 35 9.44 18.86 13.89
CA ALA A 35 8.21 19.36 14.50
C ALA A 35 8.45 20.36 15.64
N ASN A 36 9.66 20.43 16.20
CA ASN A 36 10.02 21.52 17.12
C ASN A 36 10.20 22.87 16.42
N GLN A 37 10.24 22.91 15.08
CA GLN A 37 10.43 24.15 14.32
C GLN A 37 9.09 24.69 13.81
N GLU A 38 8.34 25.38 14.67
CA GLU A 38 7.02 25.92 14.36
C GLU A 38 7.00 26.79 13.09
N ARG A 39 8.07 27.59 12.87
CA ARG A 39 8.24 28.39 11.65
C ARG A 39 8.23 27.54 10.38
N LYS A 40 8.77 26.32 10.41
CA LYS A 40 8.75 25.39 9.26
C LYS A 40 7.38 24.74 9.11
N LEU A 41 6.74 24.35 10.20
CA LEU A 41 5.37 23.81 10.18
C LEU A 41 4.38 24.79 9.53
N ARG A 42 4.45 26.08 9.87
CA ARG A 42 3.61 27.13 9.26
C ARG A 42 3.79 27.30 7.75
N LYS A 43 4.89 26.80 7.17
CA LYS A 43 5.15 26.84 5.71
C LYS A 43 4.57 25.65 4.95
N ILE A 44 4.15 24.58 5.65
CA ILE A 44 3.58 23.37 5.03
C ILE A 44 2.49 23.69 3.99
N PRO A 45 1.55 24.62 4.22
CA PRO A 45 0.50 24.94 3.25
C PRO A 45 0.99 25.52 1.92
N GLN A 46 2.25 25.93 1.84
CA GLN A 46 2.89 26.51 0.64
C GLN A 46 3.73 25.46 -0.13
N LEU A 47 3.91 24.27 0.44
CA LEU A 47 4.74 23.21 -0.14
C LEU A 47 3.92 22.34 -1.10
N VAL A 48 4.56 21.91 -2.18
CA VAL A 48 3.98 21.01 -3.18
C VAL A 48 4.76 19.70 -3.16
N ALA A 49 4.65 18.98 -2.06
CA ALA A 49 5.18 17.63 -1.89
C ALA A 49 4.04 16.61 -1.92
N ASP A 50 4.31 15.38 -2.34
CA ASP A 50 3.34 14.28 -2.26
C ASP A 50 3.06 13.90 -0.79
N SER A 51 4.09 13.90 0.04
CA SER A 51 4.06 13.51 1.44
C SER A 51 4.91 14.44 2.30
N ILE A 52 4.35 14.90 3.41
CA ILE A 52 5.03 15.72 4.41
C ILE A 52 5.06 14.95 5.71
N VAL A 53 6.27 14.70 6.19
CA VAL A 53 6.56 14.00 7.43
C VAL A 53 6.79 15.01 8.53
N LEU A 54 5.85 15.09 9.47
CA LEU A 54 6.05 15.75 10.75
C LEU A 54 7.02 14.90 11.56
N ASP A 55 8.18 15.43 11.90
CA ASP A 55 9.26 14.63 12.47
C ASP A 55 9.45 14.89 13.96
N CYS A 56 9.30 13.85 14.77
CA CYS A 56 9.61 13.86 16.20
C CYS A 56 10.90 13.09 16.54
N GLU A 57 11.54 12.44 15.57
CA GLU A 57 12.69 11.57 15.79
C GLU A 57 14.01 12.30 15.54
N ASP A 58 14.90 11.83 14.66
CA ASP A 58 16.29 12.33 14.57
C ASP A 58 16.41 13.81 14.14
N GLY A 59 15.39 14.38 13.50
CA GLY A 59 15.34 15.82 13.21
C GLY A 59 15.09 16.71 14.43
N VAL A 60 14.83 16.12 15.60
CA VAL A 60 14.48 16.82 16.85
C VAL A 60 15.43 16.40 17.98
N ALA A 61 16.08 17.38 18.60
CA ALA A 61 16.91 17.17 19.78
C ALA A 61 16.10 16.59 20.95
N GLU A 62 16.74 15.77 21.79
CA GLU A 62 16.10 15.07 22.92
C GLU A 62 15.32 16.02 23.86
N VAL A 63 15.91 17.17 24.20
CA VAL A 63 15.28 18.20 25.04
C VAL A 63 14.03 18.84 24.42
N SER A 64 13.85 18.73 23.10
CA SER A 64 12.74 19.31 22.35
C SER A 64 11.69 18.28 21.93
N LYS A 65 11.77 17.01 22.36
CA LYS A 65 10.81 15.96 21.97
C LYS A 65 9.39 16.28 22.41
N ASN A 66 9.24 16.79 23.63
CA ASN A 66 7.94 17.23 24.16
C ASN A 66 7.37 18.42 23.38
N GLU A 67 8.21 19.40 23.06
CA GLU A 67 7.83 20.55 22.24
C GLU A 67 7.38 20.12 20.84
N ALA A 68 8.16 19.25 20.18
CA ALA A 68 7.84 18.70 18.87
C ALA A 68 6.49 17.98 18.87
N ARG A 69 6.23 17.11 19.85
CA ARG A 69 4.96 16.41 20.02
C ARG A 69 3.79 17.38 20.15
N ASN A 70 3.90 18.36 21.04
CA ASN A 70 2.87 19.38 21.23
C ASN A 70 2.57 20.16 19.94
N ASN A 71 3.62 20.50 19.18
CA ASN A 71 3.49 21.20 17.91
C ASN A 71 2.82 20.33 16.83
N VAL A 72 3.12 19.03 16.76
CA VAL A 72 2.40 18.08 15.87
C VAL A 72 0.92 18.07 16.21
N ILE A 73 0.58 17.93 17.50
CA ILE A 73 -0.82 17.93 17.95
C ILE A 73 -1.51 19.23 17.57
N ALA A 74 -0.93 20.38 17.89
CA ALA A 74 -1.49 21.69 17.57
C ALA A 74 -1.70 21.86 16.06
N PHE A 75 -0.73 21.43 15.25
CA PHE A 75 -0.82 21.48 13.79
C PHE A 75 -1.97 20.61 13.27
N LEU A 76 -2.07 19.36 13.73
CA LEU A 76 -3.13 18.44 13.30
C LEU A 76 -4.52 18.89 13.78
N GLN A 77 -4.63 19.47 14.98
CA GLN A 77 -5.88 20.03 15.51
C GLN A 77 -6.36 21.25 14.74
N SER A 78 -5.44 22.07 14.22
CA SER A 78 -5.78 23.21 13.36
C SER A 78 -6.47 22.81 12.04
N GLY A 79 -6.46 21.50 11.74
CA GLY A 79 -7.03 20.92 10.56
C GLY A 79 -6.08 21.10 9.37
N LYS A 80 -5.96 20.06 8.55
CA LYS A 80 -5.25 20.14 7.27
C LYS A 80 -5.90 21.23 6.42
N PRO A 81 -5.21 22.34 6.10
CA PRO A 81 -5.79 23.38 5.27
C PRO A 81 -6.25 22.78 3.94
N SER A 82 -7.36 23.24 3.39
CA SER A 82 -7.88 22.74 2.10
C SER A 82 -6.89 22.94 0.94
N SER A 83 -5.91 23.83 1.10
CA SER A 83 -4.80 24.03 0.16
C SER A 83 -3.73 22.94 0.22
N VAL A 84 -3.68 22.15 1.30
CA VAL A 84 -2.74 21.03 1.47
C VAL A 84 -3.33 19.79 0.81
N ASN A 85 -2.89 19.51 -0.41
CA ASN A 85 -3.27 18.30 -1.16
C ASN A 85 -2.15 17.23 -1.13
N CYS A 86 -1.51 17.06 0.03
CA CYS A 86 -0.45 16.07 0.25
C CYS A 86 -0.78 15.15 1.41
N GLU A 87 -0.19 13.96 1.46
CA GLU A 87 -0.23 13.13 2.67
C GLU A 87 0.42 13.88 3.85
N LEU A 88 -0.22 13.82 5.02
CA LEU A 88 0.40 14.23 6.28
C LEU A 88 0.77 12.97 7.06
N ALA A 89 2.07 12.70 7.11
CA ALA A 89 2.63 11.57 7.83
C ALA A 89 3.33 12.03 9.10
N TRP A 90 3.43 11.16 10.09
CA TRP A 90 4.09 11.45 11.35
C TRP A 90 5.17 10.42 11.64
N ARG A 91 6.44 10.87 11.72
CA ARG A 91 7.54 10.04 12.20
C ARG A 91 7.60 10.16 13.72
N VAL A 92 7.17 9.08 14.37
CA VAL A 92 7.27 8.91 15.82
C VAL A 92 8.70 8.54 16.22
N ASN A 93 9.01 8.62 17.50
CA ASN A 93 10.25 8.08 18.03
C ASN A 93 10.27 6.55 17.98
N SER A 94 11.48 5.98 17.97
CA SER A 94 11.66 4.54 17.96
C SER A 94 11.16 3.88 19.25
N LEU A 95 10.86 2.59 19.19
CA LEU A 95 10.53 1.80 20.37
C LEU A 95 11.68 1.82 21.39
N GLN A 96 12.92 1.71 20.91
CA GLN A 96 14.12 1.64 21.74
C GLN A 96 14.42 2.96 22.48
N SER A 97 13.90 4.08 22.00
CA SER A 97 14.02 5.38 22.70
C SER A 97 13.18 5.46 23.98
N GLY A 98 12.18 4.59 24.14
CA GLY A 98 11.19 4.69 25.22
C GLY A 98 10.15 5.81 25.04
N LEU A 99 10.25 6.64 24.00
CA LEU A 99 9.38 7.80 23.78
C LEU A 99 8.15 7.51 22.91
N LEU A 100 8.10 6.35 22.25
CA LEU A 100 7.02 5.96 21.35
C LEU A 100 5.64 5.97 22.05
N GLU A 101 5.56 5.51 23.30
CA GLU A 101 4.31 5.50 24.04
C GLU A 101 3.77 6.90 24.27
N GLU A 102 4.63 7.85 24.65
CA GLU A 102 4.25 9.25 24.84
C GLU A 102 3.76 9.90 23.55
N ASP A 103 4.41 9.57 22.42
CA ASP A 103 3.97 9.98 21.10
C ASP A 103 2.52 9.48 20.87
N LEU A 104 2.32 8.16 20.86
CA LEU A 104 1.01 7.56 20.58
C LEU A 104 -0.10 8.08 21.52
N LYS A 105 0.22 8.25 22.80
CA LYS A 105 -0.67 8.81 23.82
C LYS A 105 -1.12 10.22 23.48
N ALA A 106 -0.20 11.12 23.12
CA ALA A 106 -0.54 12.51 22.85
C ALA A 106 -1.53 12.66 21.67
N VAL A 107 -1.36 11.86 20.61
CA VAL A 107 -2.31 11.87 19.48
C VAL A 107 -3.68 11.34 19.91
N ALA A 108 -3.70 10.22 20.63
CA ALA A 108 -4.95 9.60 21.05
C ALA A 108 -5.74 10.52 22.00
N GLU A 109 -5.08 11.18 22.95
CA GLU A 109 -5.69 12.14 23.86
C GLU A 109 -6.21 13.39 23.15
N ALA A 110 -5.46 13.88 22.15
CA ALA A 110 -5.85 15.02 21.33
C ALA A 110 -6.99 14.72 20.34
N LYS A 111 -7.31 13.44 20.12
CA LYS A 111 -8.34 12.94 19.19
C LYS A 111 -8.17 13.45 17.76
N VAL A 112 -6.92 13.61 17.33
CA VAL A 112 -6.61 14.00 15.95
C VAL A 112 -6.58 12.77 15.05
N GLU A 113 -7.06 12.92 13.81
CA GLU A 113 -6.99 11.85 12.81
C GLU A 113 -5.59 11.82 12.19
N LEU A 114 -4.94 10.66 12.20
CA LEU A 114 -3.67 10.42 11.51
C LEU A 114 -3.91 9.71 10.19
N GLU A 115 -3.25 10.16 9.12
CA GLU A 115 -3.25 9.46 7.85
C GLU A 115 -2.17 8.37 7.84
N THR A 116 -0.97 8.68 8.34
CA THR A 116 0.21 7.82 8.19
C THR A 116 1.18 7.96 9.35
N ILE A 117 1.74 6.83 9.79
CA ILE A 117 2.79 6.76 10.80
C ILE A 117 4.04 6.15 10.18
N LEU A 118 5.18 6.77 10.45
CA LEU A 118 6.51 6.28 10.15
C LEU A 118 7.13 5.76 11.44
N LEU A 119 7.41 4.46 11.50
CA LEU A 119 8.04 3.80 12.64
C LEU A 119 9.54 3.58 12.35
N PRO A 120 10.44 4.33 12.99
CA PRO A 120 11.87 4.14 12.83
C PRO A 120 12.39 2.93 13.63
N LYS A 121 13.59 2.51 13.27
CA LYS A 121 14.52 1.59 13.94
C LYS A 121 13.90 0.21 14.22
N VAL A 122 13.17 -0.32 13.23
CA VAL A 122 12.57 -1.66 13.29
C VAL A 122 13.63 -2.72 12.97
N ASN A 123 14.14 -3.38 14.01
CA ASN A 123 15.19 -4.38 13.93
C ASN A 123 14.67 -5.82 14.00
N SER A 124 13.45 -6.02 14.52
CA SER A 124 12.92 -7.35 14.76
C SER A 124 11.39 -7.45 14.61
N ILE A 125 10.90 -8.69 14.53
CA ILE A 125 9.46 -8.98 14.63
C ILE A 125 8.92 -8.61 16.02
N ASN A 126 9.75 -8.69 17.06
CA ASN A 126 9.34 -8.36 18.41
C ASN A 126 9.04 -6.87 18.54
N ASP A 127 9.81 -6.00 17.88
CA ASP A 127 9.58 -4.56 17.86
C ASP A 127 8.18 -4.24 17.30
N LEU A 128 7.76 -4.95 16.24
CA LEU A 128 6.43 -4.81 15.65
C LEU A 128 5.33 -5.32 16.58
N LYS A 129 5.58 -6.39 17.34
CA LYS A 129 4.63 -6.91 18.34
C LYS A 129 4.43 -5.89 19.45
N GLU A 130 5.50 -5.35 20.01
CA GLU A 130 5.44 -4.32 21.05
C GLU A 130 4.76 -3.05 20.56
N PHE A 131 5.15 -2.56 19.37
CA PHE A 131 4.44 -1.46 18.70
C PHE A 131 2.93 -1.75 18.60
N SER A 132 2.54 -2.94 18.16
CA SER A 132 1.12 -3.29 18.01
C SER A 132 0.34 -3.34 19.33
N VAL A 133 1.00 -3.67 20.44
CA VAL A 133 0.40 -3.65 21.78
C VAL A 133 0.19 -2.20 22.21
N LEU A 134 1.27 -1.39 22.18
CA LEU A 134 1.20 0.03 22.52
C LEU A 134 0.16 0.76 21.67
N PHE A 135 0.19 0.55 20.36
CA PHE A 135 -0.73 1.16 19.42
C PHE A 135 -2.18 0.86 19.75
N ARG A 136 -2.52 -0.40 20.01
CA ARG A 136 -3.91 -0.79 20.32
C ARG A 136 -4.39 -0.28 21.68
N ASN A 137 -3.49 0.00 22.63
CA ASN A 137 -3.88 0.60 23.91
C ASN A 137 -4.48 2.00 23.70
N TYR A 138 -3.93 2.77 22.76
CA TYR A 138 -4.31 4.16 22.50
C TYR A 138 -5.30 4.32 21.33
N PHE A 139 -5.28 3.41 20.35
CA PHE A 139 -6.07 3.48 19.12
C PHE A 139 -7.10 2.34 19.03
N GLN A 140 -7.93 2.17 20.07
CA GLN A 140 -8.95 1.11 20.13
C GLN A 140 -10.07 1.27 19.09
N TYR A 141 -10.42 2.52 18.77
CA TYR A 141 -11.51 2.87 17.86
C TYR A 141 -11.02 3.84 16.80
N VAL A 142 -10.51 3.30 15.69
CA VAL A 142 -10.07 4.11 14.55
C VAL A 142 -11.12 4.00 13.46
N LYS A 143 -11.61 5.15 12.97
CA LYS A 143 -12.63 5.19 11.91
C LYS A 143 -12.10 4.64 10.58
N LYS A 144 -10.79 4.80 10.34
CA LYS A 144 -10.06 4.34 9.17
C LYS A 144 -8.73 3.76 9.63
N SER A 145 -8.27 2.71 8.99
CA SER A 145 -6.93 2.16 9.25
C SER A 145 -5.86 3.19 8.90
N ILE A 146 -4.81 3.25 9.71
CA ILE A 146 -3.69 4.18 9.54
C ILE A 146 -2.61 3.52 8.67
N MET A 147 -2.07 4.24 7.69
CA MET A 147 -0.95 3.75 6.89
C MET A 147 0.31 3.66 7.75
N LEU A 148 1.04 2.56 7.63
CA LEU A 148 2.31 2.34 8.31
C LEU A 148 3.45 2.30 7.29
N LEU A 149 4.47 3.10 7.53
CA LEU A 149 5.78 2.97 6.92
C LEU A 149 6.77 2.56 8.01
N ILE A 150 7.60 1.56 7.73
CA ILE A 150 8.66 1.15 8.64
C ILE A 150 10.04 1.49 8.06
N TYR A 151 11.02 1.71 8.91
CA TYR A 151 12.40 1.92 8.49
C TYR A 151 13.19 0.62 8.53
N VAL A 152 14.07 0.47 7.56
CA VAL A 152 15.17 -0.49 7.56
C VAL A 152 16.45 0.32 7.49
N GLU A 153 17.21 0.30 8.57
CA GLU A 153 18.35 1.20 8.76
C GLU A 153 19.49 0.59 9.58
N SER A 154 19.54 -0.74 9.63
CA SER A 154 20.62 -1.50 10.26
C SER A 154 20.95 -2.76 9.44
N ALA A 155 22.13 -3.33 9.62
CA ALA A 155 22.50 -4.62 9.05
C ALA A 155 21.52 -5.72 9.47
N GLN A 156 21.15 -5.76 10.75
CA GLN A 156 20.22 -6.76 11.27
C GLN A 156 18.84 -6.64 10.63
N SER A 157 18.30 -5.42 10.51
CA SER A 157 17.00 -5.18 9.89
C SER A 157 17.03 -5.54 8.40
N LEU A 158 18.09 -5.18 7.67
CA LEU A 158 18.25 -5.51 6.25
C LEU A 158 18.36 -7.03 6.00
N LEU A 159 19.12 -7.75 6.82
CA LEU A 159 19.26 -9.20 6.70
C LEU A 159 17.94 -9.91 7.01
N ASN A 160 17.20 -9.44 8.03
CA ASN A 160 15.91 -10.01 8.43
C ASN A 160 14.69 -9.39 7.72
N MET A 161 14.89 -8.47 6.78
CA MET A 161 13.86 -7.61 6.22
C MET A 161 12.63 -8.36 5.72
N ALA A 162 12.80 -9.48 5.00
CA ALA A 162 11.66 -10.26 4.50
C ALA A 162 10.73 -10.76 5.62
N LYS A 163 11.29 -11.16 6.76
CA LYS A 163 10.52 -11.60 7.93
C LYS A 163 9.83 -10.43 8.63
N ILE A 164 10.55 -9.31 8.77
CA ILE A 164 10.03 -8.08 9.38
C ILE A 164 8.87 -7.52 8.54
N VAL A 165 9.06 -7.37 7.24
CA VAL A 165 8.05 -6.89 6.29
C VAL A 165 6.83 -7.82 6.28
N ASN A 166 7.02 -9.13 6.27
CA ASN A 166 5.89 -10.07 6.38
C ASN A 166 5.11 -9.91 7.70
N ALA A 167 5.82 -9.74 8.83
CA ALA A 167 5.17 -9.51 10.12
C ALA A 167 4.40 -8.19 10.14
N ALA A 168 5.02 -7.11 9.64
CA ALA A 168 4.40 -5.78 9.54
C ALA A 168 3.18 -5.78 8.62
N PHE A 169 3.25 -6.49 7.48
CA PHE A 169 2.12 -6.68 6.56
C PHE A 169 0.93 -7.35 7.25
N ASN A 170 1.19 -8.32 8.12
CA ASN A 170 0.14 -9.05 8.85
C ASN A 170 -0.41 -8.28 10.06
N LEU A 171 0.16 -7.14 10.46
CA LEU A 171 -0.37 -6.34 11.58
C LEU A 171 -1.82 -5.92 11.37
N SER A 172 -2.22 -5.67 10.12
CA SER A 172 -3.58 -5.24 9.77
C SER A 172 -4.67 -6.24 10.15
N THR A 173 -4.30 -7.48 10.48
CA THR A 173 -5.24 -8.52 10.90
C THR A 173 -5.75 -8.34 12.33
N PHE A 174 -5.01 -7.60 13.18
CA PHE A 174 -5.36 -7.40 14.60
C PHE A 174 -5.06 -6.00 15.14
N CYS A 175 -4.36 -5.17 14.38
CA CYS A 175 -4.02 -3.78 14.70
C CYS A 175 -4.59 -2.88 13.59
N PRO A 176 -5.19 -1.71 13.89
CA PRO A 176 -5.81 -0.85 12.89
C PRO A 176 -4.78 -0.02 12.09
N VAL A 177 -3.69 -0.67 11.67
CA VAL A 177 -2.65 -0.16 10.80
C VAL A 177 -2.47 -1.09 9.61
N TYR A 178 -2.00 -0.60 8.48
CA TYR A 178 -1.59 -1.46 7.37
C TYR A 178 -0.29 -0.96 6.77
N LEU A 179 0.62 -1.89 6.46
CA LEU A 179 1.90 -1.58 5.86
C LEU A 179 1.71 -1.13 4.40
N ASP A 180 2.17 0.07 4.09
CA ASP A 180 2.01 0.68 2.74
C ASP A 180 3.35 0.99 2.07
N GLY A 181 4.43 1.08 2.85
CA GLY A 181 5.78 1.31 2.34
C GLY A 181 6.87 0.99 3.34
N VAL A 182 8.10 1.00 2.83
CA VAL A 182 9.31 0.87 3.64
C VAL A 182 10.27 1.99 3.25
N VAL A 183 10.97 2.54 4.25
CA VAL A 183 11.96 3.61 4.09
C VAL A 183 13.36 3.06 4.35
N PHE A 184 14.31 3.36 3.48
CA PHE A 184 15.71 2.99 3.66
C PHE A 184 16.46 4.11 4.40
N GLY A 185 16.76 3.91 5.69
CA GLY A 185 17.55 4.86 6.49
C GLY A 185 19.04 4.62 6.25
N SER A 186 19.62 5.26 5.23
CA SER A 186 21.02 5.00 4.84
C SER A 186 22.04 5.44 5.87
N ASP A 187 21.81 6.58 6.52
CA ASP A 187 22.85 7.22 7.34
C ASP A 187 23.01 6.44 8.65
N ASP A 188 21.90 6.00 9.25
CA ASP A 188 21.88 5.02 10.34
C ASP A 188 22.45 3.67 9.91
N TYR A 189 22.12 3.20 8.70
CA TYR A 189 22.68 1.94 8.18
C TYR A 189 24.20 2.01 8.03
N CYS A 190 24.73 3.12 7.49
CA CYS A 190 26.15 3.37 7.36
C CYS A 190 26.83 3.40 8.73
N ALA A 191 26.21 4.05 9.72
CA ALA A 191 26.71 4.07 11.09
C ALA A 191 26.75 2.65 11.71
N ASP A 192 25.71 1.86 11.50
CA ASP A 192 25.59 0.49 12.04
C ASP A 192 26.67 -0.46 11.47
N ILE A 193 27.02 -0.33 10.19
CA ILE A 193 28.07 -1.15 9.55
C ILE A 193 29.46 -0.51 9.55
N GLY A 194 29.60 0.68 10.15
CA GLY A 194 30.88 1.35 10.33
C GLY A 194 31.52 1.87 9.03
N ILE A 195 30.73 2.33 8.07
CA ILE A 195 31.24 2.89 6.81
C ILE A 195 30.93 4.38 6.68
N GLN A 196 31.75 5.07 5.90
CA GLN A 196 31.50 6.45 5.48
C GLN A 196 30.90 6.45 4.09
N ARG A 197 29.93 7.35 3.88
CA ARG A 197 29.24 7.48 2.61
C ARG A 197 30.12 8.15 1.57
N SER A 198 30.28 7.53 0.41
CA SER A 198 30.94 8.12 -0.74
C SER A 198 29.97 9.00 -1.55
N GLU A 199 30.50 9.78 -2.49
CA GLU A 199 29.64 10.60 -3.37
C GLU A 199 28.78 9.77 -4.31
N ASP A 200 29.29 8.62 -4.78
CA ASP A 200 28.58 7.70 -5.69
C ASP A 200 27.73 6.66 -4.95
N ALA A 201 27.86 6.57 -3.62
CA ALA A 201 27.16 5.65 -2.74
C ALA A 201 27.27 4.17 -3.16
N MET A 202 28.36 3.79 -3.83
CA MET A 202 28.57 2.44 -4.34
C MET A 202 28.55 1.39 -3.23
N GLU A 203 29.04 1.74 -2.03
CA GLU A 203 29.01 0.90 -0.83
C GLU A 203 27.58 0.50 -0.39
N LEU A 204 26.54 1.21 -0.85
CA LEU A 204 25.14 0.94 -0.54
C LEU A 204 24.40 0.15 -1.62
N ILE A 205 25.05 -0.20 -2.75
CA ILE A 205 24.38 -0.81 -3.89
C ILE A 205 23.71 -2.15 -3.54
N TYR A 206 24.40 -3.00 -2.76
CA TYR A 206 23.84 -4.28 -2.27
C TYR A 206 22.62 -4.04 -1.38
N ALA A 207 22.75 -3.14 -0.41
CA ALA A 207 21.69 -2.84 0.54
C ALA A 207 20.43 -2.32 -0.16
N ARG A 208 20.60 -1.37 -1.07
CA ARG A 208 19.51 -0.76 -1.86
C ARG A 208 18.82 -1.77 -2.78
N GLN A 209 19.56 -2.61 -3.49
CA GLN A 209 18.98 -3.65 -4.37
C GLN A 209 18.24 -4.74 -3.58
N ARG A 210 18.82 -5.21 -2.47
CA ARG A 210 18.15 -6.16 -1.57
C ARG A 210 16.87 -5.54 -0.99
N PHE A 211 16.95 -4.30 -0.53
CA PHE A 211 15.83 -3.55 0.03
C PHE A 211 14.66 -3.46 -0.96
N VAL A 212 14.92 -3.00 -2.18
CA VAL A 212 13.88 -2.88 -3.21
C VAL A 212 13.28 -4.25 -3.52
N SER A 213 14.10 -5.29 -3.71
CA SER A 213 13.63 -6.63 -4.02
C SER A 213 12.62 -7.15 -3.00
N VAL A 214 12.89 -6.95 -1.70
CA VAL A 214 11.95 -7.33 -0.64
C VAL A 214 10.69 -6.47 -0.70
N CYS A 215 10.79 -5.15 -0.80
CA CYS A 215 9.62 -4.28 -0.91
C CYS A 215 8.69 -4.70 -2.05
N LYS A 216 9.24 -4.99 -3.24
CA LYS A 216 8.46 -5.39 -4.41
C LYS A 216 7.85 -6.77 -4.28
N ALA A 217 8.48 -7.71 -3.56
CA ALA A 217 7.90 -9.01 -3.28
C ALA A 217 6.57 -8.91 -2.52
N PHE A 218 6.42 -7.87 -1.68
CA PHE A 218 5.19 -7.55 -0.95
C PHE A 218 4.35 -6.46 -1.61
N LYS A 219 4.74 -5.99 -2.81
CA LYS A 219 4.07 -4.88 -3.52
C LYS A 219 3.99 -3.60 -2.70
N LEU A 220 5.03 -3.29 -1.95
CA LEU A 220 5.13 -2.07 -1.14
C LEU A 220 5.88 -0.97 -1.88
N GLN A 221 5.60 0.27 -1.49
CA GLN A 221 6.44 1.40 -1.89
C GLN A 221 7.82 1.28 -1.23
N ALA A 222 8.85 1.62 -1.99
CA ALA A 222 10.24 1.62 -1.54
C ALA A 222 10.75 3.07 -1.60
N VAL A 223 11.03 3.66 -0.46
CA VAL A 223 11.53 5.04 -0.36
C VAL A 223 13.04 5.02 -0.15
N ASP A 224 13.75 5.66 -1.07
CA ASP A 224 15.21 5.75 -1.09
C ASP A 224 15.75 6.72 -0.03
N MET A 225 17.05 6.66 0.18
CA MET A 225 17.80 7.44 1.16
C MET A 225 17.79 8.95 0.95
N VAL A 226 18.15 9.71 1.98
CA VAL A 226 18.40 11.15 1.89
C VAL A 226 19.58 11.48 0.97
N TYR A 227 19.58 12.68 0.40
CA TYR A 227 20.73 13.27 -0.28
C TYR A 227 21.16 14.53 0.48
N ASN A 228 22.35 14.47 1.10
CA ASN A 228 22.75 15.42 2.12
C ASN A 228 23.25 16.76 1.54
N ASP A 229 23.86 16.75 0.36
CA ASP A 229 24.24 17.98 -0.34
C ASP A 229 23.01 18.64 -1.00
N TYR A 230 22.22 19.35 -0.20
CA TYR A 230 21.01 20.01 -0.69
C TYR A 230 21.26 21.13 -1.71
N LYS A 231 22.51 21.58 -1.89
CA LYS A 231 22.87 22.61 -2.88
C LYS A 231 23.19 22.00 -4.24
N ASN A 232 23.71 20.77 -4.28
CA ASN A 232 24.02 20.06 -5.51
C ASN A 232 22.76 19.40 -6.12
N LEU A 233 21.91 20.23 -6.72
CA LEU A 233 20.66 19.81 -7.35
C LEU A 233 20.86 18.88 -8.57
N ASN A 234 21.99 19.01 -9.27
CA ASN A 234 22.34 18.12 -10.39
C ASN A 234 22.74 16.73 -9.89
N GLY A 235 23.55 16.67 -8.83
CA GLY A 235 23.91 15.41 -8.16
C GLY A 235 22.67 14.71 -7.59
N LEU A 236 21.74 15.46 -7.00
CA LEU A 236 20.45 14.94 -6.57
C LEU A 236 19.68 14.29 -7.73
N ALA A 237 19.57 14.97 -8.88
CA ALA A 237 18.84 14.43 -10.02
C ALA A 237 19.45 13.12 -10.53
N ALA A 238 20.78 13.06 -10.68
CA ALA A 238 21.49 11.84 -11.07
C ALA A 238 21.23 10.69 -10.08
N HIS A 239 21.29 10.98 -8.77
CA HIS A 239 21.05 10.01 -7.72
C HIS A 239 19.57 9.55 -7.67
N CYS A 240 18.62 10.40 -8.02
CA CYS A 240 17.22 10.02 -8.19
C CYS A 240 16.99 9.13 -9.41
N HIS A 241 17.67 9.41 -10.53
CA HIS A 241 17.60 8.57 -11.73
C HIS A 241 18.14 7.16 -11.46
N GLU A 242 19.26 7.06 -10.75
CA GLU A 242 19.79 5.78 -10.30
C GLU A 242 18.78 5.05 -9.40
N ALA A 243 18.23 5.72 -8.38
CA ALA A 243 17.24 5.12 -7.47
C ALA A 243 15.99 4.62 -8.22
N LYS A 244 15.47 5.39 -9.18
CA LYS A 244 14.37 4.96 -10.06
C LYS A 244 14.76 3.71 -10.86
N GLY A 245 15.98 3.67 -11.41
CA GLY A 245 16.52 2.51 -12.12
C GLY A 245 16.66 1.25 -11.24
N LEU A 246 16.98 1.41 -9.95
CA LEU A 246 17.02 0.31 -8.99
C LEU A 246 15.61 -0.16 -8.57
N GLY A 247 14.55 0.61 -8.86
CA GLY A 247 13.15 0.27 -8.60
C GLY A 247 12.52 0.94 -7.38
N PHE A 248 13.17 1.95 -6.79
CA PHE A 248 12.55 2.81 -5.76
C PHE A 248 11.36 3.60 -6.34
N THR A 249 10.39 3.93 -5.49
CA THR A 249 9.17 4.69 -5.85
C THR A 249 9.20 6.13 -5.37
N GLY A 250 10.18 6.48 -4.56
CA GLY A 250 10.38 7.84 -4.07
C GLY A 250 11.67 7.95 -3.27
N LYS A 251 11.87 9.11 -2.66
CA LYS A 251 13.07 9.45 -1.90
C LYS A 251 12.75 10.35 -0.71
N GLN A 252 13.52 10.20 0.35
CA GLN A 252 13.49 11.11 1.50
C GLN A 252 14.09 12.48 1.12
N VAL A 253 13.43 13.55 1.56
CA VAL A 253 13.74 14.94 1.18
C VAL A 253 13.87 15.80 2.43
N ILE A 254 14.94 16.58 2.53
CA ILE A 254 15.28 17.38 3.73
C ILE A 254 15.31 18.88 3.48
N HIS A 255 15.25 19.32 2.22
CA HIS A 255 15.19 20.73 1.85
C HIS A 255 14.10 21.01 0.80
N PRO A 256 13.35 22.15 0.88
CA PRO A 256 12.28 22.46 -0.07
C PRO A 256 12.71 22.43 -1.54
N ASP A 257 13.91 22.92 -1.85
CA ASP A 257 14.43 22.99 -3.23
C ASP A 257 14.62 21.61 -3.87
N GLN A 258 14.72 20.55 -3.05
CA GLN A 258 14.85 19.19 -3.54
C GLN A 258 13.49 18.58 -3.98
N ILE A 259 12.36 19.09 -3.46
CA ILE A 259 11.03 18.48 -3.64
C ILE A 259 10.69 18.33 -5.12
N LYS A 260 10.82 19.43 -5.89
CA LYS A 260 10.46 19.42 -7.31
C LYS A 260 11.33 18.44 -8.10
N ILE A 261 12.64 18.48 -7.89
CA ILE A 261 13.60 17.62 -8.60
C ILE A 261 13.30 16.16 -8.32
N VAL A 262 13.10 15.80 -7.05
CA VAL A 262 12.75 14.42 -6.67
C VAL A 262 11.44 13.99 -7.32
N GLN A 263 10.37 14.78 -7.21
CA GLN A 263 9.08 14.42 -7.80
C GLN A 263 9.14 14.26 -9.33
N ASP A 264 9.89 15.12 -10.02
CA ASP A 264 10.08 15.04 -11.46
C ASP A 264 10.92 13.81 -11.85
N SER A 265 11.99 13.50 -11.11
CA SER A 265 12.87 12.36 -11.42
C SER A 265 12.20 11.00 -11.23
N PHE A 266 11.25 10.88 -10.30
CA PHE A 266 10.45 9.65 -10.12
C PHE A 266 9.24 9.56 -11.07
N MET A 267 9.06 10.53 -11.97
CA MET A 267 8.08 10.44 -13.05
C MET A 267 8.69 9.80 -14.31
N PRO A 268 7.88 9.10 -15.12
CA PRO A 268 8.29 8.75 -16.46
C PRO A 268 8.51 10.00 -17.32
N THR A 269 9.53 9.98 -18.17
CA THR A 269 9.75 11.05 -19.17
C THR A 269 8.65 11.00 -20.23
N ALA A 270 8.51 12.08 -21.01
CA ALA A 270 7.57 12.10 -22.13
C ALA A 270 7.86 10.98 -23.14
N GLU A 271 9.14 10.70 -23.40
CA GLU A 271 9.60 9.63 -24.30
C GLU A 271 9.31 8.25 -23.74
N GLU A 272 9.61 8.00 -22.46
CA GLU A 272 9.28 6.74 -21.78
C GLU A 272 7.77 6.47 -21.83
N LEU A 273 6.97 7.51 -21.61
CA LEU A 273 5.52 7.42 -21.61
C LEU A 273 4.97 7.15 -23.02
N GLU A 274 5.51 7.80 -24.05
CA GLU A 274 5.06 7.60 -25.43
C GLU A 274 5.39 6.19 -25.91
N ARG A 275 6.64 5.75 -25.71
CA ARG A 275 7.06 4.38 -26.00
C ARG A 275 6.20 3.35 -25.27
N ALA A 276 5.86 3.62 -24.00
CA ALA A 276 5.00 2.73 -23.22
C ALA A 276 3.57 2.63 -23.79
N LYS A 277 2.99 3.74 -24.29
CA LYS A 277 1.68 3.72 -24.95
C LYS A 277 1.73 2.91 -26.23
N GLU A 278 2.72 3.16 -27.09
CA GLU A 278 2.86 2.48 -28.37
C GLU A 278 2.99 0.96 -28.19
N ILE A 279 3.80 0.51 -27.21
CA ILE A 279 3.94 -0.92 -26.86
C ILE A 279 2.60 -1.52 -26.42
N VAL A 280 1.84 -0.82 -25.56
CA VAL A 280 0.55 -1.32 -25.06
C VAL A 280 -0.50 -1.37 -26.17
N GLU A 281 -0.55 -0.35 -27.01
CA GLU A 281 -1.47 -0.30 -28.15
C GLU A 281 -1.17 -1.39 -29.18
N GLU A 282 0.11 -1.63 -29.46
CA GLU A 282 0.53 -2.69 -30.39
C GLU A 282 0.23 -4.08 -29.82
N PHE A 283 0.47 -4.29 -28.53
CA PHE A 283 0.11 -5.54 -27.86
C PHE A 283 -1.39 -5.85 -27.96
N GLU A 284 -2.26 -4.86 -27.76
CA GLU A 284 -3.71 -5.07 -27.87
C GLU A 284 -4.15 -5.43 -29.30
N LYS A 285 -3.52 -4.87 -30.34
CA LYS A 285 -3.78 -5.29 -31.73
C LYS A 285 -3.37 -6.76 -31.93
N GLN A 286 -2.16 -7.13 -31.50
CA GLN A 286 -1.59 -8.47 -31.71
C GLN A 286 -2.32 -9.56 -30.92
N LYS A 287 -2.85 -9.22 -29.75
CA LYS A 287 -3.63 -10.11 -28.89
C LYS A 287 -4.90 -10.64 -29.58
N THR A 288 -5.54 -9.82 -30.42
CA THR A 288 -6.70 -10.27 -31.21
C THR A 288 -6.32 -11.34 -32.24
N SER A 289 -5.05 -11.37 -32.67
CA SER A 289 -4.48 -12.35 -33.59
C SER A 289 -3.86 -13.58 -32.89
N GLY A 290 -3.91 -13.66 -31.55
CA GLY A 290 -3.36 -14.78 -30.78
C GLY A 290 -1.83 -14.84 -30.71
N ILE A 291 -1.14 -13.74 -31.03
CA ILE A 291 0.33 -13.67 -31.05
C ILE A 291 0.85 -13.25 -29.66
N GLY A 292 1.73 -14.07 -29.06
CA GLY A 292 2.28 -13.83 -27.73
C GLY A 292 3.54 -12.94 -27.67
N ALA A 293 4.20 -12.71 -28.81
CA ALA A 293 5.37 -11.85 -28.92
C ALA A 293 5.41 -11.18 -30.31
N PHE A 294 5.81 -9.92 -30.35
CA PHE A 294 5.78 -9.12 -31.58
C PHE A 294 7.04 -8.28 -31.75
N THR A 295 7.33 -7.91 -32.99
CA THR A 295 8.45 -7.00 -33.27
C THR A 295 7.94 -5.56 -33.17
N PHE A 296 8.58 -4.76 -32.32
CA PHE A 296 8.33 -3.33 -32.18
C PHE A 296 9.63 -2.57 -32.46
N HIS A 297 9.64 -1.79 -33.54
CA HIS A 297 10.86 -1.28 -34.16
C HIS A 297 11.88 -2.40 -34.42
N THR A 298 13.02 -2.37 -33.73
CA THR A 298 14.11 -3.34 -33.85
C THR A 298 14.14 -4.36 -32.70
N SER A 299 13.18 -4.29 -31.77
CA SER A 299 13.17 -5.12 -30.56
C SER A 299 12.01 -6.10 -30.58
N MET A 300 12.25 -7.33 -30.12
CA MET A 300 11.19 -8.29 -29.82
C MET A 300 10.55 -7.91 -28.48
N ILE A 301 9.23 -7.76 -28.48
CA ILE A 301 8.42 -7.44 -27.31
C ILE A 301 7.57 -8.66 -26.95
N ASP A 302 7.69 -9.08 -25.70
CA ASP A 302 6.90 -10.13 -25.08
C ASP A 302 6.16 -9.58 -23.84
N MET A 303 5.42 -10.45 -23.16
CA MET A 303 4.57 -10.04 -22.03
C MET A 303 5.33 -9.31 -20.90
N PRO A 304 6.54 -9.72 -20.46
CA PRO A 304 7.34 -8.97 -19.49
C PRO A 304 7.58 -7.50 -19.89
N LEU A 305 7.95 -7.23 -21.14
CA LEU A 305 8.18 -5.86 -21.62
C LEU A 305 6.88 -5.06 -21.72
N VAL A 306 5.77 -5.72 -22.09
CA VAL A 306 4.43 -5.13 -22.03
C VAL A 306 4.05 -4.75 -20.59
N LEU A 307 4.35 -5.60 -19.60
CA LEU A 307 4.08 -5.29 -18.19
C LEU A 307 4.89 -4.08 -17.70
N GLN A 308 6.14 -3.93 -18.15
CA GLN A 308 6.96 -2.74 -17.86
C GLN A 308 6.36 -1.47 -18.48
N ALA A 309 5.92 -1.55 -19.74
CA ALA A 309 5.23 -0.45 -20.42
C ALA A 309 3.92 -0.08 -19.72
N MET A 310 3.09 -1.06 -19.37
CA MET A 310 1.84 -0.85 -18.62
C MET A 310 2.11 -0.16 -17.27
N ARG A 311 3.15 -0.59 -16.53
CA ARG A 311 3.53 0.06 -15.28
C ARG A 311 3.93 1.52 -15.49
N THR A 312 4.73 1.80 -16.52
CA THR A 312 5.15 3.17 -16.89
C THR A 312 3.94 4.05 -17.20
N ALA A 313 2.98 3.53 -17.96
CA ALA A 313 1.74 4.25 -18.29
C ALA A 313 0.83 4.48 -17.06
N GLN A 314 0.74 3.51 -16.13
CA GLN A 314 -0.02 3.65 -14.89
C GLN A 314 0.49 4.80 -14.02
N LEU A 315 1.82 4.96 -13.91
CA LEU A 315 2.43 6.04 -13.12
C LEU A 315 1.99 7.44 -13.59
N SER A 316 1.79 7.62 -14.89
CA SER A 316 1.31 8.88 -15.47
C SER A 316 -0.17 9.16 -15.19
N VAL A 317 -1.02 8.13 -15.21
CA VAL A 317 -2.47 8.29 -14.97
C VAL A 317 -2.73 8.61 -13.50
N GLU A 318 -2.08 7.92 -12.57
CA GLU A 318 -2.29 8.12 -11.14
C GLU A 318 -1.82 9.50 -10.67
N SER A 319 -0.69 9.99 -11.18
CA SER A 319 -0.17 11.34 -10.88
C SER A 319 -1.06 12.46 -11.45
N SER A 320 -1.61 12.30 -12.65
CA SER A 320 -2.55 13.27 -13.23
C SER A 320 -3.90 13.35 -12.50
N HIS A 321 -4.31 12.29 -11.78
CA HIS A 321 -5.50 12.32 -10.94
C HIS A 321 -5.27 13.09 -9.62
N VAL A 322 -4.04 13.16 -9.11
CA VAL A 322 -3.69 14.07 -8.00
C VAL A 322 -3.96 15.53 -8.38
N SER A 323 -3.73 15.91 -9.64
CA SER A 323 -4.03 17.26 -10.17
C SER A 323 -5.51 17.54 -10.45
N LYS A 324 -6.38 16.51 -10.46
CA LYS A 324 -7.79 16.58 -10.87
C LYS A 324 -8.78 16.20 -9.75
N TRP A 325 -8.43 16.41 -8.48
CA TRP A 325 -9.33 16.27 -7.33
C TRP A 325 -10.49 17.29 -7.28
N ASN A 326 -10.87 17.85 -8.43
CA ASN A 326 -12.06 18.67 -8.64
C ASN A 326 -13.18 17.82 -9.26
N SER A 327 -13.86 16.93 -8.51
CA SER A 327 -15.33 16.77 -8.60
C SER A 327 -15.88 15.74 -7.58
N PRO A 328 -17.13 15.92 -7.07
CA PRO A 328 -17.68 15.14 -5.95
C PRO A 328 -18.27 13.75 -6.30
N LEU A 329 -18.03 13.19 -7.50
CA LEU A 329 -18.94 12.19 -8.10
C LEU A 329 -18.48 10.71 -8.06
N GLN A 330 -17.61 10.29 -7.14
CA GLN A 330 -17.16 8.88 -7.09
C GLN A 330 -17.33 8.14 -5.75
N LEU A 331 -18.07 8.70 -4.79
CA LEU A 331 -18.28 8.03 -3.50
C LEU A 331 -19.36 6.92 -3.49
N GLN A 332 -20.07 6.66 -4.59
CA GLN A 332 -21.34 5.92 -4.53
C GLN A 332 -21.27 4.42 -4.87
N TYR A 333 -20.11 3.86 -5.22
CA TYR A 333 -20.05 2.49 -5.78
C TYR A 333 -19.44 1.39 -4.90
N ASN A 334 -18.90 1.71 -3.71
CA ASN A 334 -18.26 0.71 -2.84
C ASN A 334 -18.98 0.40 -1.52
N VAL A 335 -20.10 1.08 -1.24
CA VAL A 335 -20.80 0.92 0.05
C VAL A 335 -21.73 -0.30 0.06
N ASP A 336 -22.28 -0.67 -1.10
CA ASP A 336 -23.31 -1.72 -1.18
C ASP A 336 -22.77 -3.15 -1.01
N ALA A 337 -21.56 -3.47 -1.46
CA ALA A 337 -21.06 -4.86 -1.41
C ALA A 337 -20.69 -5.30 0.03
N MET A 338 -20.09 -4.41 0.81
CA MET A 338 -19.73 -4.71 2.21
C MET A 338 -20.96 -4.65 3.13
N GLN A 339 -21.86 -3.67 2.97
CA GLN A 339 -23.09 -3.62 3.77
C GLN A 339 -24.00 -4.84 3.52
N PHE A 340 -24.05 -5.35 2.29
CA PHE A 340 -24.86 -6.53 1.96
C PHE A 340 -24.30 -7.82 2.55
N LEU A 341 -22.97 -8.01 2.54
CA LEU A 341 -22.31 -9.16 3.20
C LEU A 341 -22.40 -9.09 4.73
N TYR A 342 -22.39 -7.89 5.31
CA TYR A 342 -22.54 -7.67 6.75
C TYR A 342 -23.99 -7.88 7.23
N LEU A 343 -24.99 -7.54 6.40
CA LEU A 343 -26.41 -7.85 6.67
C LEU A 343 -26.73 -9.35 6.55
N LEU A 344 -26.01 -10.07 5.67
CA LEU A 344 -26.19 -11.52 5.45
C LEU A 344 -25.65 -12.39 6.61
N SER A 345 -24.56 -11.98 7.28
CA SER A 345 -24.03 -12.70 8.44
C SER A 345 -25.03 -12.69 9.60
N PHE A 346 -25.76 -11.58 9.80
CA PHE A 346 -26.74 -11.45 10.87
C PHE A 346 -27.99 -12.33 10.71
N HIS A 347 -28.40 -12.66 9.48
CA HIS A 347 -29.62 -13.45 9.26
C HIS A 347 -29.39 -14.95 9.54
N HIS A 348 -28.23 -15.51 9.15
CA HIS A 348 -27.90 -16.91 9.42
C HIS A 348 -27.37 -17.15 10.85
N LEU A 349 -26.64 -16.21 11.45
CA LEU A 349 -26.14 -16.32 12.82
C LEU A 349 -27.26 -16.33 13.88
N ARG A 350 -28.48 -15.88 13.54
CA ARG A 350 -29.65 -15.92 14.42
C ARG A 350 -30.24 -17.32 14.59
N VAL A 351 -30.03 -18.23 13.63
CA VAL A 351 -30.57 -19.59 13.65
C VAL A 351 -29.62 -20.58 14.34
N ILE A 352 -28.33 -20.27 14.34
CA ILE A 352 -27.28 -21.08 14.96
C ILE A 352 -27.32 -20.85 16.48
N LYS A 353 -27.49 -21.91 17.28
CA LYS A 353 -27.57 -21.81 18.75
C LYS A 353 -26.21 -22.01 19.43
N SER A 354 -25.30 -22.75 18.81
CA SER A 354 -23.97 -23.00 19.38
C SER A 354 -23.02 -21.84 19.11
N LYS A 355 -22.28 -21.41 20.14
CA LYS A 355 -21.24 -20.37 20.04
C LYS A 355 -20.08 -20.82 19.14
N GLN A 356 -19.71 -22.09 19.24
CA GLN A 356 -18.61 -22.70 18.50
C GLN A 356 -18.89 -22.76 16.99
N GLU A 357 -20.16 -23.01 16.61
CA GLU A 357 -20.62 -22.98 15.22
C GLU A 357 -20.61 -21.55 14.65
N LYS A 358 -20.97 -20.55 15.46
CA LYS A 358 -20.91 -19.13 15.05
C LYS A 358 -19.48 -18.68 14.80
N ASP A 359 -18.56 -19.03 15.70
CA ASP A 359 -17.16 -18.65 15.60
C ASP A 359 -16.50 -19.32 14.38
N CYS A 360 -16.88 -20.56 14.06
CA CYS A 360 -16.42 -21.27 12.88
C CYS A 360 -16.97 -20.67 11.57
N VAL A 361 -18.27 -20.37 11.49
CA VAL A 361 -18.87 -19.69 10.32
C VAL A 361 -18.21 -18.32 10.10
N LEU A 362 -17.98 -17.55 11.17
CA LEU A 362 -17.27 -16.28 11.09
C LEU A 362 -15.81 -16.45 10.61
N SER A 363 -15.13 -17.54 11.00
CA SER A 363 -13.80 -17.88 10.52
C SER A 363 -13.79 -18.21 9.02
N ILE A 364 -14.75 -19.01 8.56
CA ILE A 364 -14.93 -19.36 7.14
C ILE A 364 -15.23 -18.10 6.30
N PHE A 365 -16.12 -17.23 6.78
CA PHE A 365 -16.40 -15.96 6.09
C PHE A 365 -15.18 -15.04 6.06
N LYS A 366 -14.39 -14.99 7.13
CA LYS A 366 -13.11 -14.26 7.14
C LYS A 366 -12.14 -14.85 6.11
N ASN A 367 -12.05 -16.17 5.99
CA ASN A 367 -11.22 -16.83 4.99
C ASN A 367 -11.72 -16.55 3.55
N VAL A 368 -13.02 -16.63 3.28
CA VAL A 368 -13.60 -16.31 1.96
C VAL A 368 -13.42 -14.84 1.59
N ILE A 369 -13.55 -13.92 2.55
CA ILE A 369 -13.28 -12.48 2.37
C ILE A 369 -11.78 -12.22 2.14
N ASN A 370 -10.90 -12.94 2.87
CA ASN A 370 -9.44 -12.79 2.76
C ASN A 370 -8.86 -13.37 1.47
N VAL A 371 -9.48 -14.41 0.88
CA VAL A 371 -8.99 -15.03 -0.37
C VAL A 371 -9.37 -14.20 -1.61
N GLY A 372 -10.28 -13.21 -1.50
CA GLY A 372 -10.54 -12.21 -2.54
C GLY A 372 -11.15 -12.72 -3.85
N SER A 373 -11.33 -14.03 -3.99
CA SER A 373 -12.03 -14.67 -5.10
C SER A 373 -12.51 -16.06 -4.68
N LEU A 374 -13.77 -16.37 -4.96
CA LEU A 374 -14.22 -17.77 -5.05
C LEU A 374 -13.39 -18.44 -6.18
N PRO A 375 -12.91 -19.69 -6.01
CA PRO A 375 -12.20 -20.42 -7.07
C PRO A 375 -12.93 -20.37 -8.42
N CYS A 376 -12.19 -20.43 -9.53
CA CYS A 376 -12.79 -20.52 -10.87
C CYS A 376 -13.53 -21.86 -11.02
N PHE A 377 -14.79 -21.84 -10.65
CA PHE A 377 -15.70 -22.97 -10.61
C PHE A 377 -16.26 -23.29 -12.00
N THR A 378 -15.79 -24.37 -12.61
CA THR A 378 -16.19 -24.83 -13.95
C THR A 378 -17.28 -25.90 -13.93
N GLY A 379 -17.65 -26.45 -12.77
CA GLY A 379 -18.63 -27.53 -12.60
C GLY A 379 -20.07 -27.08 -12.32
N SER A 380 -20.91 -27.98 -11.80
CA SER A 380 -22.20 -27.57 -11.22
C SER A 380 -21.99 -26.92 -9.84
N PRO A 381 -22.82 -25.94 -9.41
CA PRO A 381 -22.62 -25.22 -8.16
C PRO A 381 -22.48 -26.11 -6.91
N ASP A 382 -23.17 -27.25 -6.91
CA ASP A 382 -23.16 -28.20 -5.81
C ASP A 382 -21.90 -29.10 -5.84
N GLU A 383 -21.37 -29.42 -7.04
CA GLU A 383 -20.07 -30.11 -7.19
C GLU A 383 -18.89 -29.18 -6.84
N ASP A 384 -18.94 -27.94 -7.31
CA ASP A 384 -17.94 -26.91 -7.05
C ASP A 384 -17.81 -26.62 -5.55
N ALA A 385 -18.95 -26.59 -4.84
CA ALA A 385 -18.98 -26.46 -3.38
C ALA A 385 -18.38 -27.68 -2.67
N ARG A 386 -18.63 -28.89 -3.16
CA ARG A 386 -18.06 -30.14 -2.61
C ARG A 386 -16.57 -30.28 -2.91
N GLU A 387 -16.10 -29.79 -4.04
CA GLU A 387 -14.68 -29.75 -4.41
C GLU A 387 -13.90 -28.79 -3.51
N TRP A 388 -14.45 -27.58 -3.29
CA TRP A 388 -13.88 -26.63 -2.34
C TRP A 388 -13.80 -27.24 -0.94
N LEU A 389 -14.86 -27.91 -0.47
CA LEU A 389 -14.90 -28.59 0.83
C LEU A 389 -13.86 -29.71 0.97
N ARG A 390 -13.46 -30.37 -0.11
CA ARG A 390 -12.38 -31.37 -0.10
C ARG A 390 -11.00 -30.73 0.07
N GLN A 391 -10.83 -29.47 -0.32
CA GLN A 391 -9.55 -28.76 -0.18
C GLN A 391 -9.31 -28.18 1.23
N VAL A 392 -10.31 -28.21 2.12
CA VAL A 392 -10.23 -27.67 3.50
C VAL A 392 -10.13 -28.80 4.55
N GLU A 393 -9.56 -29.94 4.16
CA GLU A 393 -9.55 -31.19 4.93
C GLU A 393 -8.83 -31.08 6.29
N GLU A 394 -7.79 -30.23 6.39
CA GLU A 394 -7.10 -29.94 7.65
C GLU A 394 -7.97 -29.17 8.66
N GLU A 395 -8.91 -28.32 8.22
CA GLU A 395 -9.85 -27.63 9.13
C GLU A 395 -11.00 -28.53 9.58
N LYS A 396 -11.43 -29.50 8.74
CA LYS A 396 -12.48 -30.47 9.09
C LYS A 396 -12.11 -31.32 10.30
N VAL A 397 -10.85 -31.74 10.38
CA VAL A 397 -10.31 -32.55 11.48
C VAL A 397 -10.21 -31.73 12.77
N LEU A 398 -9.89 -30.43 12.67
CA LEU A 398 -9.73 -29.54 13.83
C LEU A 398 -11.03 -29.29 14.60
N TYR A 399 -12.19 -29.45 13.96
CA TYR A 399 -13.50 -29.05 14.52
C TYR A 399 -14.56 -30.15 14.54
N ALA A 400 -14.21 -31.41 14.24
CA ALA A 400 -15.10 -32.58 14.35
C ALA A 400 -16.49 -32.38 13.69
N TRP A 401 -16.51 -32.02 12.41
CA TRP A 401 -17.74 -31.73 11.67
C TRP A 401 -18.66 -32.96 11.55
N SER A 402 -19.98 -32.76 11.66
CA SER A 402 -20.99 -33.79 11.36
C SER A 402 -21.45 -33.73 9.90
N ASP A 403 -21.96 -34.86 9.38
CA ASP A 403 -22.45 -34.95 7.99
C ASP A 403 -23.58 -33.94 7.69
N GLU A 404 -24.43 -33.64 8.69
CA GLU A 404 -25.49 -32.62 8.56
C GLU A 404 -24.91 -31.20 8.44
N TYR A 405 -23.78 -30.95 9.10
CA TYR A 405 -23.07 -29.66 9.09
C TYR A 405 -22.40 -29.42 7.73
N GLU A 406 -21.78 -30.46 7.17
CA GLU A 406 -21.15 -30.40 5.85
C GLU A 406 -22.18 -30.07 4.75
N LEU A 407 -23.36 -30.72 4.78
CA LEU A 407 -24.45 -30.45 3.84
C LEU A 407 -24.94 -28.98 3.88
N ARG A 408 -24.97 -28.37 5.07
CA ARG A 408 -25.37 -26.97 5.22
C ARG A 408 -24.31 -26.03 4.63
N ILE A 409 -23.03 -26.29 4.81
CA ILE A 409 -21.95 -25.51 4.19
C ILE A 409 -21.97 -25.65 2.67
N VAL A 410 -22.14 -26.87 2.14
CA VAL A 410 -22.30 -27.10 0.69
C VAL A 410 -23.42 -26.22 0.14
N SER A 411 -24.57 -26.17 0.82
CA SER A 411 -25.75 -25.40 0.37
C SER A 411 -25.48 -23.89 0.29
N VAL A 412 -24.74 -23.33 1.24
CA VAL A 412 -24.40 -21.91 1.29
C VAL A 412 -23.39 -21.57 0.19
N VAL A 413 -22.34 -22.36 0.04
CA VAL A 413 -21.30 -22.16 -0.98
C VAL A 413 -21.88 -22.30 -2.39
N ALA A 414 -22.74 -23.30 -2.62
CA ALA A 414 -23.41 -23.50 -3.91
C ALA A 414 -24.37 -22.35 -4.26
N TRP A 415 -25.08 -21.80 -3.27
CA TRP A 415 -25.93 -20.63 -3.47
C TRP A 415 -25.12 -19.37 -3.83
N MET A 416 -23.97 -19.16 -3.17
CA MET A 416 -23.04 -18.07 -3.51
C MET A 416 -22.50 -18.21 -4.95
N ALA A 417 -22.12 -19.41 -5.36
CA ALA A 417 -21.68 -19.69 -6.72
C ALA A 417 -22.77 -19.38 -7.78
N ARG A 418 -24.05 -19.67 -7.49
CA ARG A 418 -25.18 -19.32 -8.37
C ARG A 418 -25.36 -17.81 -8.53
N ILE A 419 -25.17 -17.04 -7.45
CA ILE A 419 -25.27 -15.57 -7.50
C ILE A 419 -24.15 -14.96 -8.34
N GLU A 420 -22.91 -15.43 -8.15
CA GLU A 420 -21.77 -14.90 -8.89
C GLU A 420 -21.90 -15.21 -10.39
N ARG A 421 -22.38 -16.40 -10.76
CA ARG A 421 -22.72 -16.72 -12.16
C ARG A 421 -23.84 -15.83 -12.72
N ARG A 422 -24.85 -15.46 -11.92
CA ARG A 422 -25.88 -14.48 -12.35
C ARG A 422 -25.27 -13.10 -12.58
N LYS A 423 -24.36 -12.63 -11.72
CA LYS A 423 -23.64 -11.35 -11.94
C LYS A 423 -22.79 -11.40 -13.20
N GLN A 424 -22.08 -12.48 -13.46
CA GLN A 424 -21.31 -12.67 -14.70
C GLN A 424 -22.22 -12.64 -15.94
N LYS A 425 -23.39 -13.31 -15.89
CA LYS A 425 -24.39 -13.25 -16.98
C LYS A 425 -24.97 -11.84 -17.19
N ILE A 426 -25.20 -11.08 -16.11
CA ILE A 426 -25.66 -9.69 -16.19
C ILE A 426 -24.58 -8.79 -16.78
N ARG A 427 -23.31 -8.95 -16.36
CA ARG A 427 -22.15 -8.26 -16.95
C ARG A 427 -22.01 -8.57 -18.44
N ALA A 428 -22.14 -9.84 -18.84
CA ALA A 428 -22.09 -10.25 -20.24
C ALA A 428 -23.23 -9.67 -21.08
N ARG A 429 -24.47 -9.59 -20.54
CA ARG A 429 -25.61 -8.93 -21.21
C ARG A 429 -25.42 -7.41 -21.35
N TYR A 430 -24.81 -6.77 -20.37
CA TYR A 430 -24.52 -5.33 -20.42
C TYR A 430 -23.43 -5.00 -21.45
N ILE A 431 -22.41 -5.87 -21.56
CA ILE A 431 -21.37 -5.76 -22.60
C ILE A 431 -21.98 -5.97 -23.99
N GLY A 432 -22.89 -6.94 -24.16
CA GLY A 432 -23.61 -7.17 -25.41
C GLY A 432 -24.50 -6.00 -25.86
N CYS A 433 -25.12 -5.26 -24.92
CA CYS A 433 -25.91 -4.06 -25.25
C CYS A 433 -25.06 -2.86 -25.69
N ILE A 434 -23.78 -2.81 -25.31
CA ILE A 434 -22.87 -1.71 -25.68
C ILE A 434 -22.27 -1.96 -27.08
N TYR A 435 -21.95 -3.21 -27.42
CA TYR A 435 -21.41 -3.57 -28.73
C TYR A 435 -22.48 -3.72 -29.83
N GLY A 436 -23.78 -3.82 -29.49
CA GLY A 436 -24.87 -3.79 -30.47
C GLY A 436 -25.32 -2.39 -30.90
N LYS A 437 -24.67 -1.33 -30.41
CA LYS A 437 -24.95 0.08 -30.75
C LYS A 437 -23.72 0.87 -31.25
N LEU A 438 -22.61 0.17 -31.47
CA LEU A 438 -21.51 0.60 -32.35
C LEU A 438 -21.70 -0.10 -33.69
#